data_AF-A0A2Z3GF68-F1
#
_entry.id   AF-A0A2Z3GF68-F1
#
_cell.length_a   1.000
_cell.length_b   1.000
_cell.length_c   1.000
_cell.angle_alpha   90.00
_cell.angle_beta   90.00
_cell.angle_gamma   90.00
#
_symmetry.space_group_name_H-M   'P 1'
#
loop_
_entity.id
_entity.type
_entity.pdbx_description
1 polymer ?
#
loop_
_entity_poly.entity_id
_entity_poly.type
_entity_poly.pdbx_seq_one_letter_code
_entity_poly.pdbx_strand_id
1 'polypeptide(L)'
;MSTSPVLLAKSASHGGELSLLAHTQHVVAAAEAIAHATGFELRLARLGAALHDLGKAHPAFQRKLGLKPSQADPNPITHRHELSSLGFLPLVPRADWPAVIDMVVAHHKPMQQKDDLLGKGILDLDDRSRTWQADHLAGWEKWSPGALAVLAALELGIVVRPVSQVEAAEALQVAVAHCAAKRKNWSPWRGLLQAADHFASALQHEAAGQLPTLFAKPDLSYFNRSAPLYPLSLRVAGQPQAHTLVVAPTGAGKTDYLLRRCRGRVFYTLPFQASINSMYRRILAAYSTLLF
;
A
#
# COMPACT_ATOMS: atom_id res chain seq x y z
N MET A 1 -22.73 -20.51 -23.14
CA MET A 1 -22.36 -19.46 -22.16
C MET A 1 -20.93 -19.07 -22.45
N SER A 2 -20.68 -17.87 -22.98
CA SER A 2 -19.31 -17.40 -23.24
C SER A 2 -18.67 -17.08 -21.90
N THR A 3 -17.79 -17.95 -21.42
CA THR A 3 -16.96 -17.67 -20.25
C THR A 3 -15.98 -16.58 -20.64
N SER A 4 -16.21 -15.35 -20.17
CA SER A 4 -15.23 -14.28 -20.31
C SER A 4 -13.88 -14.76 -19.72
N PRO A 5 -12.74 -14.50 -20.39
CA PRO A 5 -11.45 -14.94 -19.92
C PRO A 5 -11.16 -14.38 -18.52
N VAL A 6 -10.59 -15.21 -17.65
CA VAL A 6 -10.21 -14.81 -16.30
C VAL A 6 -9.13 -13.72 -16.39
N LEU A 7 -9.39 -12.56 -15.82
CA LEU A 7 -8.42 -11.47 -15.75
C LEU A 7 -7.36 -11.82 -14.70
N LEU A 8 -6.09 -11.63 -15.06
CA LEU A 8 -4.95 -11.92 -14.19
C LEU A 8 -4.36 -10.64 -13.60
N ALA A 9 -3.92 -10.72 -12.34
CA ALA A 9 -3.08 -9.71 -11.71
C ALA A 9 -1.59 -10.04 -11.78
N LYS A 10 -1.24 -11.34 -11.77
CA LYS A 10 0.13 -11.85 -11.81
C LYS A 10 0.22 -13.07 -12.73
N SER A 11 1.33 -13.18 -13.46
CA SER A 11 1.65 -14.34 -14.29
C SER A 11 2.28 -15.46 -13.48
N ALA A 12 2.17 -16.69 -13.95
CA ALA A 12 2.80 -17.87 -13.34
C ALA A 12 4.33 -17.71 -13.11
N SER A 13 5.00 -16.91 -13.95
CA SER A 13 6.45 -16.63 -13.85
C SER A 13 6.86 -15.77 -12.65
N HIS A 14 5.92 -15.20 -11.89
CA HIS A 14 6.19 -14.33 -10.72
C HIS A 14 5.72 -14.94 -9.39
N GLY A 15 5.90 -16.25 -9.22
CA GLY A 15 5.58 -16.94 -7.97
C GLY A 15 4.12 -17.36 -7.84
N GLY A 16 3.45 -17.66 -8.96
CA GLY A 16 2.06 -18.13 -9.00
C GLY A 16 1.15 -17.29 -9.89
N GLU A 17 0.27 -17.95 -10.64
CA GLU A 17 -0.80 -17.27 -11.37
C GLU A 17 -1.88 -16.83 -10.38
N LEU A 18 -2.21 -15.54 -10.37
CA LEU A 18 -3.21 -14.98 -9.46
C LEU A 18 -4.21 -14.15 -10.26
N SER A 19 -5.50 -14.48 -10.11
CA SER A 19 -6.57 -13.71 -10.74
C SER A 19 -6.64 -12.29 -10.16
N LEU A 20 -7.14 -11.36 -10.97
CA LEU A 20 -7.35 -9.98 -10.55
C LEU A 20 -8.29 -9.90 -9.35
N LEU A 21 -9.38 -10.68 -9.37
CA LEU A 21 -10.32 -10.78 -8.25
C LEU A 21 -9.64 -11.24 -6.96
N ALA A 22 -8.90 -12.35 -7.00
CA ALA A 22 -8.24 -12.89 -5.81
C ALA A 22 -7.20 -11.92 -5.24
N HIS A 23 -6.41 -11.29 -6.13
CA HIS A 23 -5.47 -10.26 -5.70
C HIS A 23 -6.18 -9.08 -5.04
N THR A 24 -7.23 -8.54 -5.66
CA THR A 24 -7.99 -7.42 -5.10
C THR A 24 -8.62 -7.79 -3.74
N GLN A 25 -9.13 -9.02 -3.58
CA GLN A 25 -9.62 -9.51 -2.29
C GLN A 25 -8.53 -9.51 -1.21
N HIS A 26 -7.31 -9.97 -1.53
CA HIS A 26 -6.19 -9.94 -0.60
C HIS A 26 -5.81 -8.50 -0.20
N VAL A 27 -5.78 -7.58 -1.17
CA VAL A 27 -5.45 -6.16 -0.92
C VAL A 27 -6.53 -5.48 -0.09
N VAL A 28 -7.81 -5.75 -0.36
CA VAL A 28 -8.94 -5.24 0.43
C VAL A 28 -8.83 -5.72 1.88
N ALA A 29 -8.61 -7.03 2.11
CA ALA A 29 -8.46 -7.58 3.46
C ALA A 29 -7.27 -6.95 4.22
N ALA A 30 -6.15 -6.75 3.54
CA ALA A 30 -4.98 -6.08 4.13
C ALA A 30 -5.26 -4.60 4.43
N ALA A 31 -5.89 -3.87 3.51
CA ALA A 31 -6.26 -2.47 3.69
C ALA A 31 -7.23 -2.29 4.87
N GLU A 32 -8.18 -3.21 5.05
CA GLU A 32 -9.09 -3.21 6.20
C GLU A 32 -8.34 -3.42 7.51
N ALA A 33 -7.44 -4.39 7.59
CA ALA A 33 -6.64 -4.65 8.78
C ALA A 33 -5.76 -3.46 9.14
N ILE A 34 -5.13 -2.84 8.13
CA ILE A 34 -4.34 -1.62 8.30
C ILE A 34 -5.22 -0.47 8.79
N ALA A 35 -6.39 -0.25 8.16
CA ALA A 35 -7.32 0.82 8.53
C ALA A 35 -7.79 0.70 9.98
N HIS A 36 -8.21 -0.49 10.42
CA HIS A 36 -8.58 -0.76 11.81
C HIS A 36 -7.46 -0.41 12.80
N ALA A 37 -6.22 -0.80 12.48
CA ALA A 37 -5.09 -0.60 13.39
C ALA A 37 -4.56 0.84 13.43
N THR A 38 -4.86 1.64 12.41
CA THR A 38 -4.29 3.00 12.23
C THR A 38 -5.34 4.10 12.27
N GLY A 39 -6.62 3.77 12.38
CA GLY A 39 -7.72 4.71 12.56
C GLY A 39 -8.21 5.37 11.26
N PHE A 40 -7.91 4.79 10.10
CA PHE A 40 -8.47 5.26 8.82
C PHE A 40 -9.93 4.82 8.67
N GLU A 41 -10.70 5.59 7.92
CA GLU A 41 -12.07 5.22 7.58
C GLU A 41 -12.08 3.92 6.75
N LEU A 42 -12.70 2.88 7.30
CA LEU A 42 -12.72 1.53 6.72
C LEU A 42 -13.32 1.51 5.30
N ARG A 43 -14.41 2.25 5.10
CA ARG A 43 -15.10 2.33 3.82
C ARG A 43 -14.19 2.92 2.74
N LEU A 44 -13.50 4.03 3.01
CA LEU A 44 -12.55 4.61 2.05
C LEU A 44 -11.39 3.66 1.74
N ALA A 45 -10.81 3.00 2.76
CA ALA A 45 -9.74 2.02 2.56
C ALA A 45 -10.18 0.87 1.63
N ARG A 46 -11.40 0.34 1.84
CA ARG A 46 -12.02 -0.67 0.96
C ARG A 46 -12.15 -0.17 -0.48
N LEU A 47 -12.68 1.05 -0.67
CA LEU A 47 -12.89 1.62 -2.00
C LEU A 47 -11.58 1.79 -2.76
N GLY A 48 -10.55 2.39 -2.13
CA GLY A 48 -9.25 2.55 -2.77
C GLY A 48 -8.58 1.22 -3.12
N ALA A 49 -8.64 0.25 -2.20
CA ALA A 49 -8.12 -1.10 -2.43
C ALA A 49 -8.88 -1.84 -3.55
N ALA A 50 -10.20 -1.69 -3.64
CA ALA A 50 -11.00 -2.30 -4.69
C ALA A 50 -10.69 -1.74 -6.08
N LEU A 51 -10.42 -0.43 -6.15
CA LEU A 51 -10.22 0.27 -7.43
C LEU A 51 -8.77 0.20 -7.94
N HIS A 52 -7.77 0.04 -7.07
CA HIS A 52 -6.37 0.35 -7.42
C HIS A 52 -5.84 -0.33 -8.68
N ASP A 53 -6.27 -1.58 -8.92
CA ASP A 53 -5.75 -2.44 -9.96
C ASP A 53 -6.75 -2.78 -11.06
N LEU A 54 -7.93 -2.16 -11.08
CA LEU A 54 -8.93 -2.41 -12.11
C LEU A 54 -8.40 -2.15 -13.53
N GLY A 55 -7.46 -1.22 -13.68
CA GLY A 55 -6.74 -0.97 -14.93
C GLY A 55 -5.86 -2.13 -15.41
N LYS A 56 -5.60 -3.16 -14.59
CA LYS A 56 -4.94 -4.40 -15.05
C LYS A 56 -5.81 -5.17 -16.04
N ALA A 57 -7.12 -4.93 -16.07
CA ALA A 57 -8.02 -5.46 -17.10
C ALA A 57 -7.69 -4.96 -18.51
N HIS A 58 -6.95 -3.84 -18.63
CA HIS A 58 -6.60 -3.27 -19.92
C HIS A 58 -5.82 -4.26 -20.80
N PRO A 59 -6.12 -4.36 -22.11
CA PRO A 59 -5.50 -5.35 -23.00
C PRO A 59 -3.98 -5.29 -23.06
N ALA A 60 -3.38 -4.11 -22.92
CA ALA A 60 -1.92 -3.96 -22.87
C ALA A 60 -1.31 -4.67 -21.64
N PHE A 61 -1.96 -4.58 -20.47
CA PHE A 61 -1.50 -5.27 -19.27
C PHE A 61 -1.68 -6.78 -19.39
N GLN A 62 -2.87 -7.23 -19.82
CA GLN A 62 -3.14 -8.67 -19.98
C GLN A 62 -2.22 -9.34 -21.00
N ARG A 63 -1.91 -8.67 -22.13
CA ARG A 63 -0.91 -9.17 -23.10
C ARG A 63 0.46 -9.31 -22.47
N LYS A 64 0.90 -8.29 -21.71
CA LYS A 64 2.21 -8.28 -21.06
C LYS A 64 2.40 -9.46 -20.09
N LEU A 65 1.35 -9.88 -19.39
CA LEU A 65 1.39 -11.06 -18.53
C LEU A 65 1.62 -12.38 -19.30
N GLY A 66 1.17 -12.45 -20.55
CA GLY A 66 1.34 -13.61 -21.42
C GLY A 66 2.69 -13.66 -22.16
N LEU A 67 3.47 -12.57 -22.14
CA LEU A 67 4.79 -12.53 -22.77
C LEU A 67 5.79 -13.32 -21.92
N LYS A 68 6.64 -14.12 -22.58
CA LYS A 68 7.79 -14.74 -21.92
C LYS A 68 8.81 -13.64 -21.55
N PRO A 69 9.63 -13.83 -20.49
CA PRO A 69 10.63 -12.83 -20.08
C PRO A 69 11.60 -12.40 -21.18
N SER A 70 11.83 -13.25 -22.19
CA SER A 70 12.70 -13.00 -23.34
C SER A 70 12.04 -12.29 -24.52
N GLN A 71 10.72 -12.06 -24.48
CA GLN A 71 9.98 -11.42 -25.57
C GLN A 71 9.84 -9.91 -25.29
N ALA A 72 10.33 -9.11 -26.22
CA ALA A 72 10.11 -7.66 -26.20
C ALA A 72 8.62 -7.36 -26.43
N ASP A 73 8.05 -6.46 -25.62
CA ASP A 73 6.68 -5.99 -25.83
C ASP A 73 6.63 -5.19 -27.14
N PRO A 74 5.85 -5.63 -28.14
CA PRO A 74 5.76 -4.94 -29.43
C PRO A 74 5.08 -3.56 -29.33
N ASN A 75 4.46 -3.23 -28.18
CA ASN A 75 3.87 -1.92 -27.95
C ASN A 75 4.56 -1.19 -26.78
N PRO A 76 5.45 -0.22 -27.03
CA PRO A 76 6.26 0.43 -26.00
C PRO A 76 5.48 1.44 -25.15
N ILE A 77 4.16 1.61 -25.37
CA ILE A 77 3.32 2.46 -24.52
C ILE A 77 3.51 1.97 -23.09
N THR A 78 4.06 2.85 -22.25
CA THR A 78 4.22 2.57 -20.82
C THR A 78 2.84 2.64 -20.18
N HIS A 79 2.03 1.61 -20.40
CA HIS A 79 0.72 1.47 -19.79
C HIS A 79 0.91 1.35 -18.27
N ARG A 80 0.33 2.30 -17.54
CA ARG A 80 0.27 2.35 -16.08
C ARG A 80 -1.14 1.97 -15.66
N HIS A 81 -1.31 0.74 -15.21
CA HIS A 81 -2.64 0.25 -14.85
C HIS A 81 -3.27 1.08 -13.73
N GLU A 82 -2.47 1.68 -12.85
CA GLU A 82 -2.95 2.60 -11.82
C GLU A 82 -3.63 3.85 -12.38
N LEU A 83 -3.26 4.32 -13.58
CA LEU A 83 -3.92 5.45 -14.22
C LEU A 83 -5.24 5.00 -14.84
N SER A 84 -5.25 3.87 -15.56
CA SER A 84 -6.47 3.31 -16.13
C SER A 84 -7.51 2.97 -15.05
N SER A 85 -7.06 2.59 -13.84
CA SER A 85 -7.91 2.38 -12.66
C SER A 85 -8.67 3.64 -12.22
N LEU A 86 -8.09 4.84 -12.39
CA LEU A 86 -8.76 6.10 -12.04
C LEU A 86 -9.98 6.37 -12.92
N GLY A 87 -10.08 5.75 -14.10
CA GLY A 87 -11.27 5.82 -14.95
C GLY A 87 -12.54 5.29 -14.28
N PHE A 88 -12.43 4.52 -13.19
CA PHE A 88 -13.57 3.99 -12.43
C PHE A 88 -14.01 4.86 -11.24
N LEU A 89 -13.38 6.01 -11.01
CA LEU A 89 -13.83 6.97 -9.99
C LEU A 89 -15.32 7.36 -10.06
N PRO A 90 -15.99 7.42 -11.25
CA PRO A 90 -17.43 7.69 -11.35
C PRO A 90 -18.35 6.69 -10.62
N LEU A 91 -17.81 5.57 -10.14
CA LEU A 91 -18.53 4.60 -9.29
C LEU A 91 -18.50 4.97 -7.79
N VAL A 92 -17.72 5.97 -7.42
CA VAL A 92 -17.48 6.40 -6.03
C VAL A 92 -18.10 7.78 -5.81
N PRO A 93 -18.69 8.06 -4.62
CA PRO A 93 -19.18 9.40 -4.30
C PRO A 93 -18.10 10.48 -4.47
N ARG A 94 -18.47 11.62 -5.07
CA ARG A 94 -17.52 12.68 -5.43
C ARG A 94 -16.70 13.22 -4.25
N ALA A 95 -17.28 13.20 -3.05
CA ALA A 95 -16.61 13.63 -1.81
C ALA A 95 -15.41 12.74 -1.43
N ASP A 96 -15.40 11.48 -1.86
CA ASP A 96 -14.36 10.49 -1.52
C ASP A 96 -13.20 10.49 -2.52
N TRP A 97 -13.38 11.11 -3.69
CA TRP A 97 -12.42 11.10 -4.77
C TRP A 97 -11.02 11.53 -4.33
N PRO A 98 -10.81 12.59 -3.51
CA PRO A 98 -9.47 12.97 -3.08
C PRO A 98 -8.70 11.83 -2.38
N ALA A 99 -9.37 11.07 -1.51
CA ALA A 99 -8.76 9.95 -0.79
C ALA A 99 -8.51 8.76 -1.74
N VAL A 100 -9.47 8.42 -2.59
CA VAL A 100 -9.33 7.32 -3.56
C VAL A 100 -8.26 7.61 -4.60
N ILE A 101 -8.19 8.83 -5.14
CA ILE A 101 -7.12 9.27 -6.04
C ILE A 101 -5.77 9.10 -5.35
N ASP A 102 -5.64 9.58 -4.11
CA ASP A 102 -4.40 9.47 -3.33
C ASP A 102 -3.91 8.03 -3.12
N MET A 103 -4.84 7.09 -2.94
CA MET A 103 -4.51 5.66 -2.89
C MET A 103 -4.03 5.21 -4.27
N VAL A 104 -4.87 5.36 -5.29
CA VAL A 104 -4.68 4.71 -6.59
C VAL A 104 -3.54 5.33 -7.41
N VAL A 105 -3.43 6.65 -7.53
CA VAL A 105 -2.57 7.31 -8.54
C VAL A 105 -1.08 7.01 -8.42
N ALA A 106 -0.62 6.70 -7.20
CA ALA A 106 0.80 6.62 -6.88
C ALA A 106 1.19 5.36 -6.08
N HIS A 107 0.39 4.29 -6.16
CA HIS A 107 0.72 3.06 -5.45
C HIS A 107 1.95 2.36 -6.04
N HIS A 108 2.21 2.45 -7.35
CA HIS A 108 3.44 1.92 -7.97
C HIS A 108 4.53 2.94 -8.29
N LYS A 109 4.19 4.20 -8.59
CA LYS A 109 5.14 5.27 -8.94
C LYS A 109 4.79 6.57 -8.24
N PRO A 110 5.76 7.44 -7.94
CA PRO A 110 5.45 8.76 -7.39
C PRO A 110 4.60 9.59 -8.37
N MET A 111 3.87 10.56 -7.83
CA MET A 111 3.03 11.48 -8.60
C MET A 111 3.85 12.34 -9.57
N GLN A 112 5.07 12.69 -9.15
CA GLN A 112 6.06 13.44 -9.89
C GLN A 112 7.44 12.94 -9.45
N GLN A 113 8.37 12.78 -10.40
CA GLN A 113 9.76 12.47 -10.07
C GLN A 113 10.70 13.30 -10.95
N LYS A 114 11.10 14.48 -10.45
CA LYS A 114 11.94 15.43 -11.21
C LYS A 114 13.28 14.84 -11.67
N ASP A 115 13.81 13.87 -10.93
CA ASP A 115 15.13 13.26 -11.17
C ASP A 115 15.08 11.85 -11.78
N ASP A 116 13.91 11.30 -12.10
CA ASP A 116 13.83 10.04 -12.85
C ASP A 116 13.95 10.33 -14.35
N LEU A 117 14.97 9.76 -14.99
CA LEU A 117 15.28 9.88 -16.43
C LEU A 117 14.05 9.59 -17.32
N LEU A 118 13.07 8.87 -16.79
CA LEU A 118 11.88 8.46 -17.52
C LEU A 118 10.63 9.29 -17.25
N GLY A 119 10.57 10.14 -16.21
CA GLY A 119 9.46 11.06 -15.90
C GLY A 119 8.08 10.46 -16.12
N LYS A 120 7.72 9.46 -15.30
CA LYS A 120 6.54 8.60 -15.51
C LYS A 120 5.38 8.90 -14.58
N GLY A 121 5.45 9.93 -13.72
CA GLY A 121 4.37 10.35 -12.83
C GLY A 121 3.16 10.89 -13.61
N ILE A 122 1.97 10.91 -13.00
CA ILE A 122 0.77 11.43 -13.68
C ILE A 122 0.96 12.88 -14.15
N LEU A 123 1.70 13.68 -13.36
CA LEU A 123 2.02 15.06 -13.69
C LEU A 123 3.12 15.19 -14.75
N ASP A 124 3.99 14.18 -14.88
CA ASP A 124 5.07 14.18 -15.87
C ASP A 124 4.57 13.75 -17.26
N LEU A 125 3.46 12.99 -17.32
CA LEU A 125 2.89 12.48 -18.56
C LEU A 125 2.16 13.56 -19.36
N ASP A 126 1.58 14.56 -18.69
CA ASP A 126 0.87 15.66 -19.35
C ASP A 126 1.81 16.50 -20.22
N ASP A 127 3.05 16.70 -19.76
CA ASP A 127 4.08 17.43 -20.51
C ASP A 127 4.69 16.60 -21.66
N ARG A 128 4.59 15.26 -21.62
CA ARG A 128 5.36 14.35 -22.49
C ARG A 128 4.54 13.62 -23.54
N SER A 129 3.25 13.42 -23.31
CA SER A 129 2.39 12.71 -24.25
C SER A 129 1.00 13.33 -24.31
N ARG A 130 0.64 13.91 -25.45
CA ARG A 130 -0.72 14.45 -25.66
C ARG A 130 -1.80 13.37 -25.71
N THR A 131 -1.41 12.11 -25.88
CA THR A 131 -2.33 10.97 -26.04
C THR A 131 -2.42 10.09 -24.80
N TRP A 132 -1.69 10.39 -23.72
CA TRP A 132 -1.57 9.47 -22.58
C TRP A 132 -2.94 9.06 -22.01
N GLN A 133 -3.91 9.99 -21.91
CA GLN A 133 -5.26 9.67 -21.44
C GLN A 133 -5.97 8.70 -22.40
N ALA A 134 -5.91 8.98 -23.70
CA ALA A 134 -6.49 8.12 -24.73
C ALA A 134 -5.83 6.72 -24.75
N ASP A 135 -4.51 6.66 -24.55
CA ASP A 135 -3.74 5.42 -24.53
C ASP A 135 -4.11 4.53 -23.33
N HIS A 136 -4.36 5.13 -22.16
CA HIS A 136 -4.76 4.40 -20.94
C HIS A 136 -6.25 3.98 -20.95
N LEU A 137 -7.08 4.67 -21.73
CA LEU A 137 -8.49 4.33 -21.94
C LEU A 137 -8.73 3.59 -23.27
N ALA A 138 -7.67 3.16 -23.98
CA ALA A 138 -7.80 2.60 -25.31
C ALA A 138 -8.68 1.32 -25.30
N GLY A 139 -9.77 1.34 -26.07
CA GLY A 139 -10.73 0.25 -26.12
C GLY A 139 -11.54 0.06 -24.83
N TRP A 140 -11.77 1.13 -24.06
CA TRP A 140 -12.49 1.16 -22.79
C TRP A 140 -13.74 0.27 -22.74
N GLU A 141 -14.61 0.37 -23.75
CA GLU A 141 -15.88 -0.36 -23.82
C GLU A 141 -15.68 -1.88 -23.90
N LYS A 142 -14.52 -2.32 -24.40
CA LYS A 142 -14.20 -3.74 -24.56
C LYS A 142 -13.70 -4.37 -23.28
N TRP A 143 -12.93 -3.64 -22.46
CA TRP A 143 -12.25 -4.21 -21.30
C TRP A 143 -12.83 -3.76 -19.96
N SER A 144 -13.45 -2.57 -19.89
CA SER A 144 -14.06 -2.07 -18.65
C SER A 144 -15.15 -2.98 -18.08
N PRO A 145 -15.98 -3.71 -18.88
CA PRO A 145 -16.94 -4.65 -18.32
C PRO A 145 -16.28 -5.77 -17.49
N GLY A 146 -15.09 -6.23 -17.88
CA GLY A 146 -14.33 -7.23 -17.11
C GLY A 146 -13.84 -6.69 -15.77
N ALA A 147 -13.39 -5.44 -15.73
CA ALA A 147 -13.03 -4.76 -14.48
C ALA A 147 -14.25 -4.53 -13.57
N LEU A 148 -15.39 -4.14 -14.15
CA LEU A 148 -16.66 -3.98 -13.42
C LEU A 148 -17.14 -5.31 -12.83
N ALA A 149 -16.96 -6.43 -13.55
CA ALA A 149 -17.29 -7.76 -13.04
C ALA A 149 -16.43 -8.14 -11.83
N VAL A 150 -15.13 -7.80 -11.84
CA VAL A 150 -14.25 -7.96 -10.66
C VAL A 150 -14.78 -7.14 -9.48
N LEU A 151 -15.10 -5.86 -9.71
CA LEU A 151 -15.59 -4.97 -8.66
C LEU A 151 -16.93 -5.45 -8.07
N ALA A 152 -17.84 -5.93 -8.92
CA ALA A 152 -19.14 -6.48 -8.50
C ALA A 152 -18.97 -7.73 -7.64
N ALA A 153 -18.02 -8.61 -7.98
CA ALA A 153 -17.74 -9.83 -7.24
C ALA A 153 -17.13 -9.61 -5.84
N LEU A 154 -16.70 -8.38 -5.51
CA LEU A 154 -16.20 -8.04 -4.17
C LEU A 154 -17.34 -7.78 -3.17
N GLU A 155 -18.58 -7.58 -3.62
CA GLU A 155 -19.76 -7.37 -2.79
C GLU A 155 -19.63 -6.22 -1.75
N LEU A 156 -18.89 -5.16 -2.11
CA LEU A 156 -18.57 -4.04 -1.19
C LEU A 156 -19.70 -3.02 -1.00
N GLY A 157 -20.92 -3.31 -1.48
CA GLY A 157 -22.04 -2.36 -1.46
C GLY A 157 -21.89 -1.17 -2.41
N ILE A 158 -21.01 -1.27 -3.40
CA ILE A 158 -20.86 -0.27 -4.47
C ILE A 158 -21.90 -0.55 -5.54
N VAL A 159 -22.63 0.47 -5.99
CA VAL A 159 -23.52 0.35 -7.15
C VAL A 159 -22.67 0.30 -8.42
N VAL A 160 -22.39 -0.91 -8.88
CA VAL A 160 -21.63 -1.13 -10.12
C VAL A 160 -22.52 -0.86 -11.32
N ARG A 161 -22.11 0.07 -12.16
CA ARG A 161 -22.77 0.43 -13.42
C ARG A 161 -21.73 0.56 -14.54
N PRO A 162 -22.14 0.51 -15.81
CA PRO A 162 -21.28 0.96 -16.90
C PRO A 162 -20.80 2.40 -16.67
N VAL A 163 -19.52 2.64 -16.94
CA VAL A 163 -18.90 3.96 -16.98
C VAL A 163 -18.53 4.23 -18.43
N SER A 164 -18.95 5.36 -19.00
CA SER A 164 -18.57 5.73 -20.36
C SER A 164 -17.10 6.13 -20.45
N GLN A 165 -16.50 6.05 -21.64
CA GLN A 165 -15.13 6.53 -21.85
C GLN A 165 -14.99 8.03 -21.57
N VAL A 166 -16.06 8.82 -21.79
CA VAL A 166 -16.11 10.25 -21.46
C VAL A 166 -16.01 10.47 -19.95
N GLU A 167 -16.83 9.78 -19.15
CA GLU A 167 -16.76 9.86 -17.68
C GLU A 167 -15.39 9.41 -17.15
N ALA A 168 -14.80 8.37 -17.75
CA ALA A 168 -13.47 7.89 -17.39
C ALA A 168 -12.37 8.93 -17.71
N ALA A 169 -12.47 9.62 -18.85
CA ALA A 169 -11.54 10.68 -19.24
C ALA A 169 -11.67 11.91 -18.32
N GLU A 170 -12.89 12.33 -17.99
CA GLU A 170 -13.14 13.39 -17.00
C GLU A 170 -12.56 13.02 -15.63
N ALA A 171 -12.67 11.76 -15.22
CA ALA A 171 -12.07 11.27 -13.98
C ALA A 171 -10.54 11.38 -13.97
N LEU A 172 -9.87 11.05 -15.08
CA LEU A 172 -8.42 11.25 -15.23
C LEU A 172 -8.04 12.72 -15.11
N GLN A 173 -8.78 13.63 -15.75
CA GLN A 173 -8.51 15.08 -15.68
C GLN A 173 -8.64 15.62 -14.26
N VAL A 174 -9.67 15.16 -13.52
CA VAL A 174 -9.84 15.52 -12.11
C VAL A 174 -8.70 15.00 -11.26
N ALA A 175 -8.22 13.77 -11.51
CA ALA A 175 -7.08 13.22 -10.81
C ALA A 175 -5.80 14.03 -11.07
N VAL A 176 -5.56 14.47 -12.31
CA VAL A 176 -4.44 15.37 -12.66
C VAL A 176 -4.56 16.68 -11.88
N ALA A 177 -5.72 17.33 -11.90
CA ALA A 177 -5.95 18.59 -11.19
C ALA A 177 -5.73 18.46 -9.67
N HIS A 178 -6.24 17.37 -9.07
CA HIS A 178 -6.00 17.05 -7.65
C HIS A 178 -4.51 16.87 -7.36
N CYS A 179 -3.80 16.16 -8.22
CA CYS A 179 -2.37 15.93 -8.08
C CYS A 179 -1.56 17.23 -8.21
N ALA A 180 -1.92 18.10 -9.15
CA ALA A 180 -1.25 19.38 -9.39
C ALA A 180 -1.47 20.37 -8.23
N ALA A 181 -2.64 20.33 -7.59
CA ALA A 181 -2.96 21.18 -6.45
C ALA A 181 -2.23 20.78 -5.15
N LYS A 182 -1.62 19.59 -5.09
CA LYS A 182 -0.95 19.10 -3.88
C LYS A 182 0.39 19.78 -3.64
N ARG A 183 0.47 20.55 -2.56
CA ARG A 183 1.69 21.25 -2.13
C ARG A 183 2.83 20.34 -1.68
N LYS A 184 2.51 19.15 -1.16
CA LYS A 184 3.47 18.14 -0.71
C LYS A 184 3.06 16.82 -1.36
N ASN A 185 3.99 16.17 -2.05
CA ASN A 185 3.79 14.89 -2.77
C ASN A 185 3.64 13.68 -1.80
N TRP A 186 2.85 13.86 -0.75
CA TRP A 186 2.62 12.88 0.31
C TRP A 186 1.12 12.70 0.57
N SER A 187 0.75 11.47 0.96
CA SER A 187 -0.59 11.13 1.45
C SER A 187 -0.50 9.96 2.43
N PRO A 188 -1.20 10.01 3.57
CA PRO A 188 -1.31 8.85 4.45
C PRO A 188 -2.09 7.71 3.78
N TRP A 189 -3.05 8.03 2.90
CA TRP A 189 -3.81 7.06 2.12
C TRP A 189 -2.95 6.27 1.13
N ARG A 190 -1.99 6.94 0.50
CA ARG A 190 -0.97 6.28 -0.34
C ARG A 190 -0.19 5.24 0.47
N GLY A 191 0.27 5.61 1.67
CA GLY A 191 1.01 4.70 2.54
C GLY A 191 0.19 3.47 2.95
N LEU A 192 -1.10 3.66 3.25
CA LEU A 192 -2.02 2.58 3.54
C LEU A 192 -2.15 1.60 2.37
N LEU A 193 -2.45 2.10 1.17
CA LEU A 193 -2.63 1.22 0.01
C LEU A 193 -1.32 0.55 -0.40
N GLN A 194 -0.19 1.26 -0.39
CA GLN A 194 1.11 0.66 -0.70
C GLN A 194 1.48 -0.47 0.26
N ALA A 195 1.22 -0.28 1.57
CA ALA A 195 1.43 -1.34 2.54
C ALA A 195 0.50 -2.53 2.31
N ALA A 196 -0.77 -2.29 1.97
CA ALA A 196 -1.75 -3.33 1.67
C ALA A 196 -1.37 -4.14 0.42
N ASP A 197 -1.05 -3.47 -0.68
CA ASP A 197 -0.65 -4.11 -1.94
C ASP A 197 0.66 -4.90 -1.76
N HIS A 198 1.69 -4.31 -1.14
CA HIS A 198 2.94 -5.02 -0.89
C HIS A 198 2.73 -6.28 -0.03
N PHE A 199 1.92 -6.17 1.02
CA PHE A 199 1.62 -7.30 1.90
C PHE A 199 0.89 -8.43 1.16
N ALA A 200 -0.21 -8.09 0.47
CA ALA A 200 -0.97 -9.03 -0.34
C ALA A 200 -0.13 -9.64 -1.47
N SER A 201 0.76 -8.85 -2.05
CA SER A 201 1.64 -9.28 -3.12
C SER A 201 2.71 -10.26 -2.67
N ALA A 202 3.28 -10.06 -1.48
CA ALA A 202 4.33 -10.91 -0.92
C ALA A 202 3.78 -12.26 -0.42
N LEU A 203 2.61 -12.24 0.21
CA LEU A 203 2.05 -13.42 0.88
C LEU A 203 1.00 -14.16 0.05
N GLN A 204 0.41 -13.51 -0.96
CA GLN A 204 -0.64 -14.09 -1.82
C GLN A 204 -1.70 -14.83 -0.99
N HIS A 205 -1.85 -16.14 -1.16
CA HIS A 205 -2.82 -16.97 -0.46
C HIS A 205 -2.56 -17.09 1.06
N GLU A 206 -1.34 -16.80 1.52
CA GLU A 206 -0.99 -16.78 2.94
C GLU A 206 -1.35 -15.45 3.62
N ALA A 207 -1.73 -14.43 2.85
CA ALA A 207 -1.99 -13.09 3.38
C ALA A 207 -3.01 -13.11 4.52
N ALA A 208 -4.13 -13.83 4.33
CA ALA A 208 -5.21 -13.92 5.30
C ALA A 208 -4.76 -14.48 6.65
N GLY A 209 -3.87 -15.49 6.65
CA GLY A 209 -3.35 -16.11 7.87
C GLY A 209 -2.44 -15.20 8.69
N GLN A 210 -1.82 -14.20 8.06
CA GLN A 210 -0.88 -13.27 8.70
C GLN A 210 -1.56 -11.96 9.17
N LEU A 211 -2.79 -11.67 8.73
CA LEU A 211 -3.52 -10.46 9.13
C LEU A 211 -3.74 -10.32 10.65
N PRO A 212 -4.09 -11.38 11.42
CA PRO A 212 -4.36 -11.24 12.85
C PRO A 212 -3.16 -10.74 13.66
N THR A 213 -1.93 -11.02 13.21
CA THR A 213 -0.69 -10.68 13.91
C THR A 213 0.02 -9.45 13.31
N LEU A 214 -0.46 -8.91 12.18
CA LEU A 214 0.19 -7.82 11.43
C LEU A 214 0.45 -6.55 12.28
N PHE A 215 -0.43 -6.29 13.25
CA PHE A 215 -0.34 -5.15 14.17
C PHE A 215 -0.20 -5.58 15.63
N ALA A 216 0.25 -6.82 15.88
CA ALA A 216 0.51 -7.31 17.23
C ALA A 216 1.43 -6.34 17.99
N LYS A 217 1.05 -6.02 19.22
CA LYS A 217 1.85 -5.16 20.08
C LYS A 217 2.95 -6.01 20.71
N PRO A 218 4.21 -5.55 20.65
CA PRO A 218 5.31 -6.23 21.32
C PRO A 218 5.07 -6.23 22.84
N ASP A 219 5.36 -7.35 23.51
CA ASP A 219 5.48 -7.34 24.96
C ASP A 219 6.86 -6.77 25.34
N LEU A 220 6.85 -5.69 26.11
CA LEU A 220 8.04 -5.00 26.59
C LEU A 220 8.29 -5.22 28.08
N SER A 221 7.52 -6.11 28.73
CA SER A 221 7.59 -6.41 30.16
C SER A 221 8.99 -6.82 30.62
N TYR A 222 9.76 -7.53 29.80
CA TYR A 222 11.15 -7.89 30.04
C TYR A 222 12.06 -6.69 30.38
N PHE A 223 11.75 -5.51 29.83
CA PHE A 223 12.51 -4.29 30.07
C PHE A 223 12.13 -3.58 31.39
N ASN A 224 11.08 -4.02 32.10
CA ASN A 224 10.69 -3.52 33.43
C ASN A 224 11.56 -4.02 34.59
N ARG A 225 12.79 -4.45 34.31
CA ARG A 225 13.76 -4.87 35.34
C ARG A 225 14.27 -3.67 36.13
N SER A 226 14.56 -3.89 37.41
CA SER A 226 15.17 -2.91 38.30
C SER A 226 16.48 -3.44 38.87
N ALA A 227 17.50 -2.59 38.93
CA ALA A 227 18.77 -2.91 39.59
C ALA A 227 19.47 -1.61 40.04
N PRO A 228 20.05 -1.56 41.25
CA PRO A 228 20.81 -0.40 41.74
C PRO A 228 21.97 0.01 40.82
N LEU A 229 22.61 -0.95 40.15
CA LEU A 229 23.69 -0.72 39.18
C LEU A 229 23.24 0.04 37.92
N TYR A 230 21.93 0.11 37.67
CA TYR A 230 21.34 0.79 36.53
C TYR A 230 20.41 1.90 37.04
N PRO A 231 20.92 3.11 37.34
CA PRO A 231 20.15 4.16 38.02
C PRO A 231 18.86 4.57 37.29
N LEU A 232 18.83 4.48 35.95
CA LEU A 232 17.63 4.77 35.18
C LEU A 232 16.52 3.72 35.35
N SER A 233 16.85 2.49 35.77
CA SER A 233 15.87 1.45 36.04
C SER A 233 14.95 1.82 37.22
N LEU A 234 15.46 2.58 38.19
CA LEU A 234 14.73 3.08 39.36
C LEU A 234 13.88 4.32 39.06
N ARG A 235 14.03 4.92 37.87
CA ARG A 235 13.24 6.08 37.45
C ARG A 235 11.88 5.62 36.91
N VAL A 236 10.86 6.44 37.16
CA VAL A 236 9.52 6.24 36.61
C VAL A 236 9.55 6.51 35.10
N ALA A 237 9.18 5.50 34.32
CA ALA A 237 9.11 5.57 32.85
C ALA A 237 7.72 5.99 32.33
N GLY A 238 6.66 5.85 33.14
CA GLY A 238 5.32 6.30 32.77
C GLY A 238 5.20 7.81 32.88
N GLN A 239 5.52 8.53 31.80
CA GLN A 239 5.46 9.99 31.75
C GLN A 239 4.47 10.46 30.67
N PRO A 240 3.72 11.57 30.90
CA PRO A 240 2.74 12.08 29.94
C PRO A 240 3.38 12.71 28.69
N GLN A 241 4.64 13.13 28.75
CA GLN A 241 5.33 13.80 27.65
C GLN A 241 5.55 12.84 26.46
N ALA A 242 5.15 13.31 25.28
CA ALA A 242 5.31 12.60 24.01
C ALA A 242 6.79 12.35 23.63
N HIS A 243 7.68 13.25 24.02
CA HIS A 243 9.11 13.18 23.69
C HIS A 243 9.96 12.99 24.94
N THR A 244 11.09 12.29 24.77
CA THR A 244 12.08 12.01 25.81
C THR A 244 13.46 12.25 25.27
N LEU A 245 14.27 13.04 25.99
CA LEU A 245 15.71 13.07 25.79
C LEU A 245 16.38 12.51 27.05
N VAL A 246 17.21 11.49 26.88
CA VAL A 246 17.95 10.88 28.00
C VAL A 246 19.44 11.09 27.78
N VAL A 247 20.04 11.86 28.69
CA VAL A 247 21.49 12.07 28.75
C VAL A 247 22.01 11.34 29.99
N ALA A 248 22.77 10.27 29.78
CA ALA A 248 23.34 9.46 30.86
C ALA A 248 24.57 8.69 30.37
N PRO A 249 25.53 8.35 31.26
CA PRO A 249 26.72 7.59 30.89
C PRO A 249 26.39 6.19 30.35
N THR A 250 27.37 5.55 29.70
CA THR A 250 27.28 4.12 29.34
C THR A 250 27.02 3.28 30.58
N GLY A 251 26.28 2.18 30.42
CA GLY A 251 25.89 1.32 31.55
C GLY A 251 24.72 1.84 32.41
N ALA A 252 24.27 3.10 32.29
CA ALA A 252 23.23 3.64 33.18
C ALA A 252 21.80 3.02 33.04
N GLY A 253 21.57 2.12 32.07
CA GLY A 253 20.26 1.53 31.80
C GLY A 253 19.38 2.32 30.81
N LYS A 254 19.99 3.08 29.88
CA LYS A 254 19.26 3.94 28.92
C LYS A 254 18.26 3.16 28.05
N THR A 255 18.66 2.00 27.55
CA THR A 255 17.86 1.18 26.63
C THR A 255 16.56 0.72 27.29
N ASP A 256 16.63 0.12 28.48
CA ASP A 256 15.47 -0.37 29.23
C ASP A 256 14.53 0.78 29.58
N TYR A 257 15.08 1.90 30.06
CA TYR A 257 14.28 3.08 30.36
C TYR A 257 13.53 3.62 29.14
N LEU A 258 14.19 3.73 27.98
CA LEU A 258 13.54 4.20 26.75
C LEU A 258 12.52 3.20 26.22
N LEU A 259 12.78 1.88 26.29
CA LEU A 259 11.81 0.86 25.88
C LEU A 259 10.57 0.85 26.78
N ARG A 260 10.73 1.09 28.09
CA ARG A 260 9.61 1.26 29.02
C ARG A 260 8.78 2.53 28.77
N ARG A 261 9.35 3.55 28.11
CA ARG A 261 8.62 4.76 27.67
C ARG A 261 7.78 4.49 26.42
N CYS A 262 8.11 3.47 25.63
CA CYS A 262 7.40 3.16 24.39
C CYS A 262 6.03 2.53 24.66
N ARG A 263 5.09 2.75 23.72
CA ARG A 263 3.75 2.19 23.74
C ARG A 263 3.41 1.65 22.36
N GLY A 264 2.72 0.51 22.29
CA GLY A 264 2.39 -0.11 21.01
C GLY A 264 3.63 -0.62 20.28
N ARG A 265 3.66 -0.48 18.95
CA ARG A 265 4.80 -0.94 18.14
C ARG A 265 5.99 0.00 18.29
N VAL A 266 7.19 -0.58 18.33
CA VAL A 266 8.44 0.15 18.58
C VAL A 266 9.34 0.06 17.36
N PHE A 267 9.80 1.21 16.88
CA PHE A 267 10.90 1.29 15.93
C PHE A 267 12.16 1.71 16.68
N TYR A 268 13.13 0.79 16.78
CA TYR A 268 14.38 1.03 17.47
C TYR A 268 15.50 1.28 16.43
N THR A 269 15.90 2.54 16.28
CA THR A 269 16.91 2.94 15.30
C THR A 269 18.30 2.98 15.92
N LEU A 270 19.29 2.48 15.20
CA LEU A 270 20.69 2.45 15.62
C LEU A 270 21.61 2.81 14.46
N PRO A 271 22.74 3.48 14.73
CA PRO A 271 23.62 3.99 13.68
C PRO A 271 24.48 2.91 13.01
N PHE A 272 24.70 1.76 13.65
CA PHE A 272 25.62 0.74 13.18
C PHE A 272 24.98 -0.65 13.14
N GLN A 273 25.30 -1.43 12.10
CA GLN A 273 24.80 -2.79 11.92
C GLN A 273 25.17 -3.73 13.09
N ALA A 274 26.39 -3.62 13.63
CA ALA A 274 26.80 -4.38 14.81
C ALA A 274 25.90 -4.11 16.03
N SER A 275 25.54 -2.83 16.25
CA SER A 275 24.60 -2.44 17.30
C SER A 275 23.19 -2.98 17.01
N ILE A 276 22.74 -2.92 15.76
CA ILE A 276 21.43 -3.45 15.35
C ILE A 276 21.36 -4.96 15.66
N ASN A 277 22.37 -5.72 15.26
CA ASN A 277 22.44 -7.16 15.50
C ASN A 277 22.45 -7.50 17.00
N SER A 278 23.21 -6.75 17.80
CA SER A 278 23.25 -6.91 19.25
C SER A 278 21.88 -6.65 19.90
N MET A 279 21.22 -5.55 19.51
CA MET A 279 19.90 -5.21 20.03
C MET A 279 18.81 -6.17 19.56
N TYR A 280 18.87 -6.65 18.32
CA TYR A 280 17.96 -7.68 17.81
C TYR A 280 18.01 -8.94 18.68
N ARG A 281 19.21 -9.46 18.97
CA ARG A 281 19.37 -10.65 19.84
C ARG A 281 18.85 -10.40 21.25
N ARG A 282 19.08 -9.20 21.79
CA ARG A 282 18.59 -8.83 23.12
C ARG A 282 17.05 -8.79 23.19
N ILE A 283 16.41 -8.25 22.16
CA ILE A 283 14.95 -8.24 22.03
C ILE A 283 14.43 -9.67 21.83
N LEU A 284 15.08 -10.49 21.00
CA LEU A 284 14.68 -11.88 20.79
C LEU A 284 14.74 -12.69 22.09
N ALA A 285 15.83 -12.55 22.86
CA ALA A 285 15.96 -13.18 24.17
C ALA A 285 14.85 -12.73 25.14
N ALA A 286 14.44 -11.46 25.05
CA ALA A 286 13.32 -10.94 25.84
C ALA A 286 12.02 -11.71 25.56
N TYR A 287 11.72 -12.00 24.29
CA TYR A 287 10.56 -12.80 23.90
C TYR A 287 10.65 -14.26 24.31
N SER A 288 11.83 -14.89 24.19
CA SER A 288 12.00 -16.30 24.59
C SER A 288 11.84 -16.51 26.10
N THR A 289 12.07 -15.48 26.91
CA THR A 289 11.94 -15.55 28.38
C THR A 289 10.47 -15.44 28.85
N LEU A 290 9.54 -15.05 27.95
CA LEU A 290 8.11 -14.86 28.25
C LEU A 290 7.25 -16.10 27.93
N LEU A 291 7.87 -17.18 27.46
CA LEU A 291 7.22 -18.46 27.13
C LEU A 291 7.38 -19.52 28.25
N PHE A 292 7.81 -19.11 29.44
CA PHE A 292 7.92 -19.94 30.65
C PHE A 292 7.27 -19.25 31.85
#